data_AF-A0A4R5ATB5-F1
#
_entry.id   AF-A0A4R5ATB5-F1
#
_cell.length_a   1.000
_cell.length_b   1.000
_cell.length_c   1.000
_cell.angle_alpha   90.00
_cell.angle_beta   90.00
_cell.angle_gamma   90.00
#
_symmetry.space_group_name_H-M   'P 1'
#
loop_
_entity.id
_entity.type
_entity.pdbx_description
1 polymer ?
#
loop_
_entity_poly.entity_id
_entity_poly.type
_entity_poly.pdbx_seq_one_letter_code
_entity_poly.pdbx_strand_id
1 'polypeptide(L)' 'MNRSVDTVLDLPPVRDAPPSIPAAITTWWGQATKMWWALVPSRYGPRLVEAPSAEALAVAVDWYLRRAAV' A
#
# COMPACT_ATOMS: atom_id res chain seq x y z
N MET A 1 34.26 32.70 -10.66
CA MET A 1 33.33 31.86 -11.44
C MET A 1 32.79 30.84 -10.45
N ASN A 2 31.56 31.07 -9.98
CA ASN A 2 31.03 30.49 -8.75
C ASN A 2 30.60 29.04 -8.93
N ARG A 3 30.88 28.23 -7.90
CA ARG A 3 30.42 26.85 -7.72
C ARG A 3 28.88 26.81 -7.77
N SER A 4 28.30 26.13 -8.74
CA SER A 4 26.89 25.75 -8.68
C SER A 4 26.77 24.55 -7.76
N VAL A 5 26.19 24.83 -6.60
CA VAL A 5 26.01 23.94 -5.47
C VAL A 5 24.91 22.92 -5.80
N ASP A 6 25.25 21.65 -5.66
CA ASP A 6 24.34 20.52 -5.58
C ASP A 6 23.14 20.85 -4.68
N THR A 7 22.00 21.13 -5.32
CA THR A 7 20.71 21.31 -4.65
C THR A 7 19.76 20.24 -5.18
N VAL A 8 20.16 18.97 -5.07
CA VAL A 8 19.21 17.85 -5.08
C VAL A 8 18.82 17.62 -3.64
N LEU A 9 17.95 18.49 -3.14
CA LEU A 9 17.35 18.37 -1.82
C LEU A 9 16.43 17.15 -1.82
N ASP A 10 16.92 16.06 -1.20
CA ASP A 10 16.23 15.36 -0.11
C ASP A 10 14.73 15.03 -0.33
N LEU A 11 14.37 14.66 -1.55
CA LEU A 11 13.09 13.99 -1.79
C LEU A 11 13.23 12.57 -1.25
N PRO A 12 12.37 12.11 -0.31
CA PRO A 12 12.32 10.70 0.03
C PRO A 12 12.14 9.93 -1.28
N PRO A 13 12.84 8.79 -1.49
CA PRO A 13 12.66 8.03 -2.71
C PRO A 13 11.15 7.78 -2.82
N VAL A 14 10.56 8.29 -3.91
CA VAL A 14 9.27 7.79 -4.37
C VAL A 14 9.44 6.28 -4.28
N ARG A 15 8.72 5.60 -3.38
CA ARG A 15 8.85 4.16 -3.24
C ARG A 15 8.47 3.59 -4.60
N ASP A 16 9.46 3.28 -5.42
CA ASP A 16 9.31 2.85 -6.82
C ASP A 16 8.54 1.53 -6.90
N ALA A 17 8.50 0.78 -5.79
CA ALA A 17 7.71 -0.42 -5.63
C ALA A 17 6.51 -0.20 -4.70
N PRO A 18 5.31 -0.66 -5.09
CA PRO A 18 4.18 -0.74 -4.16
C PRO A 18 4.58 -1.55 -2.93
N PRO A 19 4.10 -1.17 -1.72
CA PRO A 19 4.42 -1.88 -0.50
C PRO A 19 4.01 -3.35 -0.62
N SER A 20 4.82 -4.28 -0.11
CA SER A 20 4.44 -5.69 -0.13
C SER A 20 3.36 -5.97 0.91
N ILE A 21 2.35 -6.74 0.53
CA ILE A 21 1.32 -7.19 1.46
C ILE A 21 1.93 -8.23 2.42
N PRO A 22 1.81 -8.07 3.75
CA PRO A 22 2.32 -9.06 4.70
C PRO A 22 1.69 -10.43 4.46
N ALA A 23 2.48 -11.50 4.57
CA ALA A 23 2.04 -12.88 4.30
C ALA A 23 0.85 -13.35 5.15
N ALA A 24 0.59 -12.71 6.29
CA ALA A 24 -0.55 -13.01 7.16
C ALA A 24 -1.90 -12.46 6.63
N ILE A 25 -1.88 -11.63 5.58
CA ILE A 25 -3.09 -11.05 4.99
C ILE A 25 -3.56 -11.93 3.84
N THR A 26 -4.78 -12.43 3.94
CA THR A 26 -5.42 -13.19 2.86
C THR A 26 -5.85 -12.25 1.75
N THR A 27 -5.34 -12.49 0.54
CA THR A 27 -5.69 -11.73 -0.68
C THR A 27 -6.17 -12.66 -1.78
N TRP A 28 -7.17 -12.24 -2.56
CA TRP A 28 -7.70 -13.02 -3.68
C TRP A 28 -8.22 -12.15 -4.81
N TRP A 29 -8.29 -12.70 -6.02
CA TRP A 29 -8.93 -12.07 -7.17
C TRP A 29 -10.39 -12.51 -7.29
N GLY A 30 -11.30 -11.56 -7.24
CA GLY A 30 -12.73 -11.78 -7.45
C GLY A 30 -13.05 -11.86 -8.93
N GLN A 31 -13.25 -13.07 -9.47
CA GLN A 31 -13.54 -13.26 -10.89
C GLN A 31 -14.84 -12.57 -11.35
N ALA A 32 -15.87 -12.51 -10.50
CA ALA A 32 -17.15 -11.88 -10.81
C ALA A 32 -17.08 -10.34 -10.76
N THR A 33 -16.35 -9.78 -9.78
CA THR A 33 -16.21 -8.32 -9.60
C THR A 33 -15.07 -7.73 -10.42
N LYS A 34 -14.15 -8.58 -10.92
CA LYS A 34 -12.90 -8.15 -11.58
C LYS A 34 -12.10 -7.19 -10.69
N MET A 35 -12.07 -7.49 -9.40
CA MET A 35 -11.35 -6.72 -8.38
C MET A 35 -10.45 -7.64 -7.56
N TRP A 36 -9.36 -7.09 -7.06
CA TRP A 36 -8.58 -7.66 -5.98
C TRP A 36 -9.24 -7.38 -4.64
N TRP A 37 -9.18 -8.36 -3.75
CA TRP A 37 -9.76 -8.30 -2.41
C TRP A 37 -8.74 -8.71 -1.36
N ALA A 38 -8.81 -8.07 -0.18
CA ALA A 38 -8.00 -8.42 0.98
C ALA A 38 -8.84 -8.36 2.26
N LEU A 39 -8.61 -9.31 3.18
CA LEU A 39 -9.15 -9.26 4.54
C LEU A 39 -8.11 -8.70 5.49
N VAL A 40 -8.31 -7.48 5.98
CA VAL A 40 -7.34 -6.74 6.80
C VAL A 40 -7.81 -6.67 8.27
N PRO A 41 -6.98 -7.07 9.24
CA PRO A 41 -7.33 -6.94 10.65
C PRO A 41 -7.41 -5.46 11.06
N SER A 42 -8.36 -5.12 11.93
CA SER A 42 -8.51 -3.79 12.50
C SER A 42 -9.05 -3.89 13.93
N ARG A 43 -8.81 -2.84 14.74
CA ARG A 43 -9.24 -2.75 16.14
C ARG A 43 -10.75 -2.89 16.36
N TYR A 44 -11.56 -2.61 15.34
CA TYR A 44 -13.02 -2.73 15.38
C TYR A 44 -13.54 -4.00 14.67
N GLY A 45 -12.64 -4.95 14.37
CA GLY A 45 -12.94 -6.15 13.59
C GLY A 45 -12.33 -6.11 12.19
N PRO A 46 -12.29 -7.27 11.49
CA PRO A 46 -11.68 -7.37 10.17
C PRO A 46 -12.45 -6.52 9.14
N ARG A 47 -11.70 -5.84 8.27
CA ARG A 47 -12.23 -5.02 7.17
C ARG A 47 -11.88 -5.67 5.85
N LEU A 48 -12.88 -5.70 4.97
CA LEU A 48 -12.71 -6.11 3.58
C LEU A 48 -12.27 -4.90 2.75
N VAL A 49 -11.19 -5.05 1.99
CA VAL A 49 -10.62 -4.01 1.12
C VAL A 49 -10.66 -4.50 -0.31
N GLU A 50 -11.12 -3.64 -1.22
CA GLU A 50 -11.13 -3.89 -2.66
C GLU A 50 -10.21 -2.94 -3.42
N ALA A 51 -9.66 -3.40 -4.53
CA ALA A 51 -8.86 -2.57 -5.43
C ALA A 51 -8.87 -3.11 -6.87
N PRO A 52 -8.68 -2.25 -7.89
CA PRO A 52 -8.69 -2.67 -9.29
C PRO A 52 -7.42 -3.43 -9.72
N SER A 53 -6.33 -3.36 -8.95
CA SER A 53 -5.07 -4.06 -9.24
C SER A 53 -4.41 -4.56 -7.96
N ALA A 54 -3.46 -5.50 -8.09
CA ALA A 54 -2.74 -6.04 -6.94
C ALA A 54 -1.87 -4.96 -6.26
N GLU A 55 -1.28 -4.06 -7.05
CA GLU A 55 -0.49 -2.93 -6.59
C GLU A 55 -1.35 -1.93 -5.81
N ALA A 56 -2.52 -1.58 -6.34
CA ALA A 56 -3.49 -0.71 -5.67
C ALA A 56 -4.00 -1.36 -4.37
N LEU A 57 -4.23 -2.68 -4.37
CA LEU A 57 -4.60 -3.42 -3.16
C LEU A 57 -3.50 -3.30 -2.10
N ALA A 58 -2.24 -3.43 -2.51
CA ALA A 58 -1.12 -3.41 -1.60
C ALA A 58 -0.95 -2.05 -0.91
N VAL A 59 -1.10 -0.95 -1.67
CA VAL A 59 -1.13 0.41 -1.12
C VAL A 59 -2.29 0.59 -0.14
N ALA A 60 -3.48 0.10 -0.47
CA ALA A 60 -4.66 0.21 0.39
C ALA A 60 -4.50 -0.59 1.69
N VAL A 61 -4.05 -1.84 1.61
CA VAL A 61 -3.80 -2.70 2.77
C VAL A 61 -2.76 -2.07 3.69
N ASP A 62 -1.65 -1.59 3.15
CA ASP A 62 -0.59 -0.95 3.92
C ASP A 62 -1.09 0.34 4.62
N TRP A 63 -1.94 1.14 3.97
CA TRP A 63 -2.59 2.28 4.60
C TRP A 63 -3.49 1.86 5.78
N TYR A 64 -4.29 0.82 5.60
CA TYR A 64 -5.19 0.31 6.65
C TYR A 64 -4.42 -0.25 7.84
N LEU A 65 -3.37 -1.03 7.60
CA LEU A 65 -2.53 -1.59 8.67
C LEU A 65 -1.85 -0.49 9.48
N ARG A 66 -1.30 0.54 8.81
CA ARG A 66 -0.71 1.70 9.49
C ARG A 66 -1.71 2.46 10.36
N ARG A 67 -2.97 2.54 9.93
CA ARG A 67 -4.04 3.21 10.68
C ARG A 67 -4.63 2.36 11.81
N ALA A 68 -4.56 1.04 11.70
CA ALA A 68 -5.02 0.12 12.74
C ALA A 68 -4.04 0.02 13.93
N ALA A 69 -2.76 0.38 13.71
CA ALA A 69 -1.72 0.40 14.73
C ALA A 69 -1.77 1.63 15.68
N VAL A 70 -2.67 2.58 15.42
CA VAL A 70 -2.92 3.80 16.23
C VAL A 70 -4.26 3.68 16.93
#